data_AF-A0A4R2KJR9-F1
#
_entry.id   AF-A0A4R2KJR9-F1
#
_cell.length_a   1.000
_cell.length_b   1.000
_cell.length_c   1.000
_cell.angle_alpha   90.00
_cell.angle_beta   90.00
_cell.angle_gamma   90.00
#
_symmetry.space_group_name_H-M   'P 1'
#
loop_
_entity.id
_entity.type
_entity.pdbx_description
1 polymer ?
#
loop_
_entity_poly.entity_id
_entity_poly.type
_entity_poly.pdbx_seq_one_letter_code
_entity_poly.pdbx_strand_id
1 'polypeptide(L)'
;MPEMTLDMRVNGRKVTRRADPGQRLLDFLRDELNLTGTKEGCGAGECGTCSVFVDGKLVKSCLMPAAKAQGADIQTVEGLARPGELDVLQKAFHKTGASQCGYCIPGMVMAATSLLREAPEASLDEIKERMGGNICRCTGYTKIIEAVALARDVVTGRASPAVLEPEGVGESYIGHNVRRLDAPSKVTGRLKYAGDMVMPGMLHMAVLRSPHAHAEIVSIDTSEAEAVEGVACVITSADVPGKDGFGVFVHDQPVMARGKVRHVGEAVAAVAAEDVATARRALAKIRVEYRELPGLFDPEDALRPGAPVIHDYAPDNVVKHIPIRKGDVDKGFAEADLILEDEFSTQQVEHAYLEPEAGLAYVDADDVVTVISPSQNITHHRHMLSEIIARPINKVRFIMSPVGGGFGGKEDMIYQGMLALAAMKTDRPVRLVFTREESIIASAKRHPSRVKYRMGLTKDGRITAIRFEMLSDGGAYGMSSEGVMRKAAILSCGPYEIENLQVDTTAVYTNNTPSGAFRTFGGMQAQFATESMMDIAAERLGLDPFEIRRRNMMRAGSLTHTQQRLTSASIDRVLEAAEQASRWEPGAPTMRGPMRGDLGGPGTRAPCTLGARFETPKDSKERVA
;
A
#
# COMPACT_ATOMS: atom_id res chain seq x y z
N MET A 1 17.08 3.43 30.89
CA MET A 1 18.46 3.19 31.38
C MET A 1 19.21 4.51 31.32
N PRO A 2 20.21 4.77 32.17
CA PRO A 2 21.05 5.95 31.98
C PRO A 2 21.74 5.87 30.61
N GLU A 3 21.92 7.03 29.97
CA GLU A 3 22.68 7.11 28.72
C GLU A 3 24.10 6.57 28.89
N MET A 4 24.64 6.00 27.82
CA MET A 4 26.00 5.49 27.75
C MET A 4 26.76 6.20 26.63
N THR A 5 28.06 6.41 26.83
CA THR A 5 28.95 6.82 25.73
C THR A 5 29.15 5.65 24.78
N LEU A 6 28.65 5.79 23.56
CA LEU A 6 28.82 4.86 22.45
C LEU A 6 29.99 5.31 21.59
N ASP A 7 30.96 4.43 21.37
CA ASP A 7 32.11 4.63 20.49
C ASP A 7 32.09 3.61 19.36
N MET A 8 32.17 4.06 18.12
CA MET A 8 32.15 3.20 16.93
C MET A 8 32.80 3.90 15.74
N ARG A 9 33.05 3.17 14.65
CA ARG A 9 33.42 3.75 13.36
C ARG A 9 32.22 3.65 12.42
N VAL A 10 31.77 4.77 11.86
CA VAL A 10 30.62 4.81 10.93
C VAL A 10 31.06 5.45 9.62
N ASN A 11 30.91 4.72 8.51
CA ASN A 11 31.35 5.13 7.18
C ASN A 11 32.82 5.62 7.18
N GLY A 12 33.69 4.93 7.91
CA GLY A 12 35.11 5.25 8.05
C GLY A 12 35.46 6.38 9.02
N ARG A 13 34.47 7.01 9.68
CA ARG A 13 34.68 8.10 10.65
C ARG A 13 34.48 7.60 12.08
N LYS A 14 35.34 8.01 13.01
CA LYS A 14 35.12 7.75 14.44
C LYS A 14 33.93 8.58 14.94
N VAL A 15 33.03 7.93 15.67
CA VAL A 15 31.83 8.52 16.26
C VAL A 15 31.83 8.19 17.75
N THR A 16 31.71 9.25 18.56
CA THR A 16 31.51 9.16 20.01
C THR A 16 30.26 9.96 20.36
N ARG A 17 29.24 9.33 20.93
CA ARG A 17 27.96 9.96 21.30
C ARG A 17 27.42 9.41 22.60
N ARG A 18 26.81 10.26 23.42
CA ARG A 18 25.97 9.80 24.54
C ARG A 18 24.58 9.51 24.00
N ALA A 19 24.07 8.33 24.27
CA ALA A 19 22.76 7.90 23.79
C ALA A 19 22.18 6.79 24.67
N ASP A 20 20.89 6.49 24.54
CA ASP A 20 20.29 5.32 25.21
C ASP A 20 20.93 4.03 24.66
N PRO A 21 21.57 3.19 25.51
CA PRO A 21 22.16 1.93 25.06
C PRO A 21 21.13 0.94 24.49
N GLY A 22 19.87 1.03 24.90
CA GLY A 22 18.77 0.16 24.50
C GLY A 22 18.07 0.57 23.21
N GLN A 23 18.30 1.79 22.71
CA GLN A 23 17.68 2.22 21.44
C GLN A 23 18.16 1.34 20.28
N ARG A 24 17.36 1.25 19.21
CA ARG A 24 17.75 0.47 18.04
C ARG A 24 18.92 1.16 17.34
N LEU A 25 19.83 0.39 16.78
CA LEU A 25 20.93 0.91 15.96
C LEU A 25 20.38 1.71 14.78
N LEU A 26 19.22 1.32 14.26
CA LEU A 26 18.48 2.10 13.27
C LEU A 26 18.20 3.54 13.74
N ASP A 27 17.66 3.70 14.95
CA ASP A 27 17.30 5.00 15.51
C ASP A 27 18.55 5.84 15.76
N PHE A 28 19.59 5.23 16.33
CA PHE A 28 20.88 5.90 16.53
C PHE A 28 21.48 6.42 15.21
N LEU A 29 21.50 5.61 14.15
CA LEU A 29 22.01 6.04 12.84
C LEU A 29 21.17 7.18 12.25
N ARG A 30 19.85 7.12 12.38
CA ARG A 30 18.92 8.06 11.75
C ARG A 30 18.80 9.37 12.52
N ASP A 31 18.56 9.29 13.82
CA ASP A 31 18.19 10.43 14.66
C ASP A 31 19.44 11.10 15.28
N GLU A 32 20.44 10.33 15.73
CA GLU A 32 21.67 10.90 16.32
C GLU A 32 22.72 11.31 15.28
N LEU A 33 22.80 10.58 14.15
CA LEU A 33 23.82 10.80 13.12
C LEU A 33 23.27 11.36 11.79
N ASN A 34 21.94 11.49 11.65
CA ASN A 34 21.26 11.95 10.43
C ASN A 34 21.58 11.10 9.17
N LEU A 35 21.92 9.82 9.35
CA LEU A 35 22.15 8.84 8.28
C LEU A 35 20.83 8.13 7.93
N THR A 36 19.95 8.89 7.29
CA THR A 36 18.59 8.44 6.99
C THR A 36 18.49 7.53 5.76
N GLY A 37 19.60 7.19 5.09
CA GLY A 37 19.61 6.24 3.99
C GLY A 37 19.16 4.85 4.46
N THR A 38 19.45 4.51 5.70
CA THR A 38 18.87 3.36 6.39
C THR A 38 17.40 3.66 6.75
N LYS A 39 16.46 2.97 6.10
CA LYS A 39 15.02 3.28 6.19
C LYS A 39 14.28 2.36 7.16
N GLU A 40 13.32 2.91 7.91
CA GLU A 40 12.41 2.14 8.75
C GLU A 40 11.17 1.69 7.99
N GLY A 41 11.02 0.39 7.75
CA GLY A 41 9.84 -0.15 7.05
C GLY A 41 8.91 -0.95 7.95
N CYS A 42 9.33 -2.15 8.34
CA CYS A 42 8.52 -3.07 9.17
C CYS A 42 8.82 -2.97 10.68
N GLY A 43 10.00 -2.48 11.08
CA GLY A 43 10.46 -2.50 12.47
C GLY A 43 10.73 -3.91 13.06
N ALA A 44 10.54 -4.99 12.29
CA ALA A 44 10.56 -6.38 12.74
C ALA A 44 11.62 -7.26 12.05
N GLY A 45 12.57 -6.69 11.31
CA GLY A 45 13.62 -7.44 10.60
C GLY A 45 13.25 -8.04 9.24
N GLU A 46 11.96 -8.10 8.89
CA GLU A 46 11.47 -8.79 7.68
C GLU A 46 11.78 -8.07 6.36
N CYS A 47 11.54 -6.75 6.30
CA CYS A 47 11.53 -6.04 5.01
C CYS A 47 12.91 -5.70 4.43
N GLY A 48 13.96 -5.68 5.26
CA GLY A 48 15.33 -5.38 4.83
C GLY A 48 15.66 -3.94 4.45
N THR A 49 14.75 -2.98 4.59
CA THR A 49 15.01 -1.56 4.27
C THR A 49 16.05 -0.91 5.18
N CYS A 50 16.26 -1.49 6.37
CA CYS A 50 17.19 -1.02 7.40
C CYS A 50 18.57 -1.71 7.36
N SER A 51 18.89 -2.40 6.25
CA SER A 51 20.11 -3.20 6.17
C SER A 51 21.36 -2.31 6.19
N VAL A 52 22.32 -2.66 7.04
CA VAL A 52 23.64 -2.02 7.16
C VAL A 52 24.72 -3.09 7.33
N PHE A 53 25.98 -2.76 7.10
CA PHE A 53 27.08 -3.64 7.50
C PHE A 53 27.52 -3.29 8.93
N VAL A 54 27.72 -4.32 9.76
CA VAL A 54 28.41 -4.22 11.05
C VAL A 54 29.55 -5.25 11.02
N ASP A 55 30.79 -4.77 11.14
CA ASP A 55 32.02 -5.55 10.98
C ASP A 55 32.02 -6.39 9.68
N GLY A 56 31.57 -5.77 8.60
CA GLY A 56 31.49 -6.38 7.27
C GLY A 56 30.29 -7.32 7.05
N LYS A 57 29.50 -7.64 8.08
CA LYS A 57 28.33 -8.52 7.97
C LYS A 57 27.05 -7.72 7.77
N LEU A 58 26.19 -8.14 6.85
CA LEU A 58 24.89 -7.50 6.63
C LEU A 58 23.95 -7.79 7.81
N VAL A 59 23.45 -6.75 8.47
CA VAL A 59 22.53 -6.85 9.60
C VAL A 59 21.29 -5.99 9.40
N LYS A 60 20.17 -6.39 10.01
CA LYS A 60 18.96 -5.57 10.11
C LYS A 60 19.08 -4.66 11.33
N SER A 61 19.45 -3.39 11.13
CA SER A 61 19.71 -2.45 12.23
C SER A 61 18.51 -2.20 13.16
N CYS A 62 17.27 -2.46 12.71
CA CYS A 62 16.08 -2.34 13.56
C CYS A 62 15.99 -3.38 14.70
N LEU A 63 16.72 -4.50 14.61
CA LEU A 63 16.71 -5.55 15.64
C LEU A 63 17.95 -5.53 16.55
N MET A 64 18.88 -4.60 16.32
CA MET A 64 20.14 -4.53 17.06
C MET A 64 20.10 -3.35 18.02
N PRO A 65 20.25 -3.54 19.35
CA PRO A 65 20.48 -2.43 20.27
C PRO A 65 21.79 -1.70 19.95
N ALA A 66 21.80 -0.38 20.07
CA ALA A 66 22.96 0.45 19.75
C ALA A 66 24.19 0.08 20.59
N ALA A 67 24.01 -0.30 21.86
CA ALA A 67 25.10 -0.78 22.72
C ALA A 67 25.84 -2.02 22.19
N LYS A 68 25.17 -2.88 21.41
CA LYS A 68 25.83 -4.04 20.78
C LYS A 68 26.80 -3.65 19.67
N ALA A 69 26.73 -2.41 19.18
CA ALA A 69 27.62 -1.88 18.15
C ALA A 69 28.84 -1.13 18.74
N GLN A 70 29.05 -1.20 20.05
CA GLN A 70 30.22 -0.62 20.70
C GLN A 70 31.52 -1.18 20.09
N GLY A 71 32.39 -0.29 19.66
CA GLY A 71 33.68 -0.59 19.03
C GLY A 71 33.58 -1.10 17.58
N ALA A 72 32.38 -1.29 17.04
CA ALA A 72 32.18 -1.89 15.72
C ALA A 72 32.48 -0.92 14.57
N ASP A 73 32.72 -1.48 13.38
CA ASP A 73 32.75 -0.75 12.12
C ASP A 73 31.43 -0.89 11.36
N ILE A 74 30.74 0.23 11.18
CA ILE A 74 29.43 0.31 10.55
C ILE A 74 29.56 0.98 9.19
N GLN A 75 29.00 0.34 8.16
CA GLN A 75 28.85 0.95 6.83
C GLN A 75 27.36 0.97 6.46
N THR A 76 26.88 2.16 6.13
CA THR A 76 25.52 2.44 5.63
C THR A 76 25.58 2.64 4.10
N VAL A 77 24.43 2.84 3.45
CA VAL A 77 24.40 3.11 2.00
C VAL A 77 25.17 4.38 1.65
N GLU A 78 25.20 5.37 2.55
CA GLU A 78 25.93 6.62 2.40
C GLU A 78 27.46 6.41 2.37
N GLY A 79 27.93 5.28 2.90
CA GLY A 79 29.34 4.91 2.96
C GLY A 79 29.82 4.05 1.79
N LEU A 80 28.97 3.71 0.81
CA LEU A 80 29.36 2.87 -0.33
C LEU A 80 30.17 3.61 -1.40
N ALA A 81 29.95 4.92 -1.56
CA ALA A 81 30.62 5.76 -2.54
C ALA A 81 30.99 7.12 -1.93
N ARG A 82 31.94 7.82 -2.56
CA ARG A 82 32.28 9.19 -2.16
C ARG A 82 31.11 10.13 -2.44
N PRO A 83 30.98 11.24 -1.70
CA PRO A 83 29.91 12.17 -1.95
C PRO A 83 29.90 12.70 -3.39
N GLY A 84 28.80 12.47 -4.12
CA GLY A 84 28.64 12.90 -5.52
C GLY A 84 28.95 11.80 -6.54
N GLU A 85 29.51 10.69 -6.10
CA GLU A 85 29.74 9.49 -6.92
C GLU A 85 28.68 8.42 -6.64
N LEU A 86 28.58 7.46 -7.57
CA LEU A 86 27.77 6.26 -7.43
C LEU A 86 28.69 5.04 -7.58
N ASP A 87 28.55 4.06 -6.69
CA ASP A 87 29.24 2.78 -6.85
C ASP A 87 28.62 1.95 -8.00
N VAL A 88 29.25 0.84 -8.35
CA VAL A 88 28.83 -0.04 -9.46
C VAL A 88 27.38 -0.50 -9.32
N LEU A 89 26.95 -0.90 -8.12
CA LEU A 89 25.57 -1.32 -7.87
C LEU A 89 24.60 -0.14 -7.95
N GLN A 90 24.93 0.99 -7.35
CA GLN A 90 24.10 2.20 -7.45
C GLN A 90 23.91 2.63 -8.91
N LYS A 91 24.97 2.59 -9.73
CA LYS A 91 24.89 2.86 -11.18
C LYS A 91 24.02 1.82 -11.90
N ALA A 92 24.16 0.55 -11.59
CA ALA A 92 23.36 -0.52 -12.21
C ALA A 92 21.86 -0.38 -11.88
N PHE A 93 21.51 -0.14 -10.61
CA PHE A 93 20.13 0.11 -10.19
C PHE A 93 19.54 1.35 -10.86
N HIS A 94 20.35 2.38 -11.06
CA HIS A 94 19.96 3.58 -11.78
C HIS A 94 19.73 3.29 -13.28
N LYS A 95 20.64 2.55 -13.92
CA LYS A 95 20.59 2.20 -15.36
C LYS A 95 19.39 1.33 -15.71
N THR A 96 19.07 0.32 -14.91
CA THR A 96 17.98 -0.62 -15.23
C THR A 96 16.59 -0.13 -14.83
N GLY A 97 16.49 1.03 -14.16
CA GLY A 97 15.23 1.51 -13.61
C GLY A 97 14.73 0.68 -12.41
N ALA A 98 15.63 0.05 -11.66
CA ALA A 98 15.30 -0.75 -10.48
C ALA A 98 14.71 0.07 -9.32
N SER A 99 14.72 1.40 -9.42
CA SER A 99 14.18 2.32 -8.41
C SER A 99 12.88 2.99 -8.91
N GLN A 100 11.75 2.63 -8.30
CA GLN A 100 10.47 3.33 -8.47
C GLN A 100 10.22 4.32 -7.33
N CYS A 101 9.55 3.90 -6.25
CA CYS A 101 9.36 4.77 -5.08
C CYS A 101 10.71 5.13 -4.43
N GLY A 102 11.63 4.16 -4.39
CA GLY A 102 12.99 4.33 -3.88
C GLY A 102 13.18 3.91 -2.42
N TYR A 103 12.11 3.63 -1.67
CA TYR A 103 12.20 3.45 -0.22
C TYR A 103 13.01 2.21 0.21
N CYS A 104 12.84 1.09 -0.48
CA CYS A 104 13.63 -0.13 -0.20
C CYS A 104 15.04 -0.11 -0.79
N ILE A 105 15.31 0.79 -1.73
CA ILE A 105 16.48 0.68 -2.60
C ILE A 105 17.80 0.78 -1.84
N PRO A 106 17.96 1.63 -0.82
CA PRO A 106 19.13 1.57 0.05
C PRO A 106 19.41 0.17 0.61
N GLY A 107 18.41 -0.46 1.23
CA GLY A 107 18.54 -1.82 1.77
C GLY A 107 18.83 -2.87 0.70
N MET A 108 18.22 -2.74 -0.49
CA MET A 108 18.49 -3.60 -1.64
C MET A 108 19.93 -3.48 -2.13
N VAL A 109 20.45 -2.25 -2.24
CA VAL A 109 21.84 -2.01 -2.63
C VAL A 109 22.78 -2.63 -1.61
N MET A 110 22.54 -2.42 -0.30
CA MET A 110 23.36 -3.01 0.77
C MET A 110 23.37 -4.54 0.70
N ALA A 111 22.21 -5.17 0.48
CA ALA A 111 22.12 -6.62 0.34
C ALA A 111 22.84 -7.15 -0.90
N ALA A 112 22.67 -6.47 -2.05
CA ALA A 112 23.39 -6.81 -3.27
C ALA A 112 24.91 -6.62 -3.11
N THR A 113 25.34 -5.61 -2.35
CA THR A 113 26.76 -5.43 -2.00
C THR A 113 27.27 -6.60 -1.18
N SER A 114 26.52 -7.09 -0.18
CA SER A 114 26.90 -8.28 0.60
C SER A 114 27.04 -9.50 -0.32
N LEU A 115 26.06 -9.69 -1.20
CA LEU A 115 26.03 -10.78 -2.16
C LEU A 115 27.29 -10.78 -3.03
N LEU A 116 27.63 -9.67 -3.69
CA LEU A 116 28.76 -9.61 -4.61
C LEU A 116 30.12 -9.65 -3.90
N ARG A 117 30.19 -9.24 -2.63
CA ARG A 117 31.41 -9.40 -1.81
C ARG A 117 31.68 -10.86 -1.47
N GLU A 118 30.63 -11.65 -1.23
CA GLU A 118 30.75 -13.05 -0.84
C GLU A 118 30.78 -14.02 -2.04
N ALA A 119 30.03 -13.70 -3.09
CA ALA A 119 29.84 -14.52 -4.28
C ALA A 119 29.89 -13.65 -5.55
N PRO A 120 31.08 -13.17 -5.97
CA PRO A 120 31.22 -12.27 -7.12
C PRO A 120 30.79 -12.90 -8.44
N GLU A 121 30.79 -14.23 -8.55
CA GLU A 121 30.38 -14.98 -9.75
C GLU A 121 28.95 -15.55 -9.66
N ALA A 122 28.13 -15.09 -8.69
CA ALA A 122 26.80 -15.66 -8.40
C ALA A 122 25.91 -15.80 -9.65
N SER A 123 25.30 -16.97 -9.79
CA SER A 123 24.29 -17.25 -10.81
C SER A 123 23.02 -16.39 -10.63
N LEU A 124 22.16 -16.34 -11.66
CA LEU A 124 20.89 -15.61 -11.54
C LEU A 124 19.96 -16.19 -10.46
N ASP A 125 20.03 -17.50 -10.20
CA ASP A 125 19.19 -18.13 -9.17
C ASP A 125 19.73 -17.86 -7.77
N GLU A 126 21.06 -17.88 -7.57
CA GLU A 126 21.68 -17.42 -6.32
C GLU A 126 21.39 -15.93 -6.05
N ILE A 127 21.36 -15.08 -7.08
CA ILE A 127 20.95 -13.68 -6.95
C ILE A 127 19.52 -13.59 -6.42
N LYS A 128 18.57 -14.34 -7.00
CA LYS A 128 17.17 -14.33 -6.53
C LYS A 128 17.05 -14.81 -5.09
N GLU A 129 17.72 -15.91 -4.74
CA GLU A 129 17.68 -16.49 -3.40
C GLU A 129 18.22 -15.50 -2.36
N ARG A 130 19.42 -14.96 -2.57
CA ARG A 130 20.08 -14.06 -1.63
C ARG A 130 19.41 -12.69 -1.52
N MET A 131 18.71 -12.24 -2.57
CA MET A 131 17.91 -11.01 -2.52
C MET A 131 16.56 -11.21 -1.83
N GLY A 132 16.12 -12.45 -1.59
CA GLY A 132 14.81 -12.78 -1.01
C GLY A 132 14.54 -12.18 0.37
N GLY A 133 15.59 -11.91 1.16
CA GLY A 133 15.51 -11.24 2.48
C GLY A 133 15.29 -9.72 2.43
N ASN A 134 14.92 -9.16 1.27
CA ASN A 134 14.59 -7.74 1.12
C ASN A 134 13.32 -7.60 0.28
N ILE A 135 12.35 -6.88 0.81
CA ILE A 135 11.02 -6.77 0.20
C ILE A 135 10.97 -5.56 -0.73
N CYS A 136 10.35 -5.71 -1.90
CA CYS A 136 9.97 -4.60 -2.77
C CYS A 136 8.51 -4.73 -3.21
N ARG A 137 7.71 -3.70 -2.94
CA ARG A 137 6.30 -3.67 -3.35
C ARG A 137 6.07 -3.07 -4.74
N CYS A 138 7.06 -2.39 -5.32
CA CYS A 138 6.88 -1.60 -6.55
C CYS A 138 7.29 -2.33 -7.84
N THR A 139 8.42 -3.04 -7.83
CA THR A 139 9.13 -3.40 -9.07
C THR A 139 8.87 -4.81 -9.57
N GLY A 140 8.25 -5.68 -8.76
CA GLY A 140 8.14 -7.11 -9.08
C GLY A 140 9.49 -7.83 -9.17
N TYR A 141 10.55 -7.26 -8.58
CA TYR A 141 11.92 -7.79 -8.50
C TYR A 141 12.72 -7.88 -9.81
N THR A 142 12.10 -8.06 -10.97
CA THR A 142 12.81 -8.30 -12.24
C THR A 142 13.93 -7.28 -12.51
N LYS A 143 13.64 -5.98 -12.41
CA LYS A 143 14.66 -4.92 -12.62
C LYS A 143 15.73 -4.85 -11.53
N ILE A 144 15.43 -5.30 -10.31
CA ILE A 144 16.42 -5.41 -9.23
C ILE A 144 17.40 -6.55 -9.55
N ILE A 145 16.89 -7.72 -9.94
CA ILE A 145 17.74 -8.87 -10.31
C ILE A 145 18.59 -8.54 -11.53
N GLU A 146 18.03 -7.88 -12.56
CA GLU A 146 18.79 -7.37 -13.70
C GLU A 146 19.90 -6.40 -13.27
N ALA A 147 19.64 -5.50 -12.32
CA ALA A 147 20.65 -4.57 -11.83
C ALA A 147 21.81 -5.29 -11.13
N VAL A 148 21.51 -6.27 -10.27
CA VAL A 148 22.54 -7.04 -9.57
C VAL A 148 23.36 -7.88 -10.55
N ALA A 149 22.72 -8.51 -11.54
CA ALA A 149 23.40 -9.26 -12.59
C ALA A 149 24.31 -8.36 -13.44
N LEU A 150 23.84 -7.17 -13.82
CA LEU A 150 24.64 -6.21 -14.58
C LEU A 150 25.86 -5.73 -13.77
N ALA A 151 25.67 -5.42 -12.48
CA ALA A 151 26.77 -5.05 -11.59
C ALA A 151 27.77 -6.19 -11.42
N ARG A 152 27.30 -7.43 -11.24
CA ARG A 152 28.14 -8.64 -11.19
C ARG A 152 29.00 -8.76 -12.43
N ASP A 153 28.41 -8.62 -13.61
CA ASP A 153 29.15 -8.77 -14.88
C ASP A 153 30.22 -7.69 -15.07
N VAL A 154 29.98 -6.48 -14.56
CA VAL A 154 31.00 -5.41 -14.54
C VAL A 154 32.11 -5.70 -13.52
N VAL A 155 31.76 -6.14 -12.32
CA VAL A 155 32.73 -6.44 -11.24
C VAL A 155 33.65 -7.60 -11.62
N THR A 156 33.14 -8.60 -12.34
CA THR A 156 33.87 -9.80 -12.78
C THR A 156 34.60 -9.60 -14.11
N GLY A 157 34.47 -8.42 -14.74
CA GLY A 157 35.09 -8.11 -16.03
C GLY A 157 34.43 -8.78 -17.24
N ARG A 158 33.27 -9.43 -17.07
CA ARG A 158 32.45 -9.98 -18.17
C ARG A 158 31.83 -8.88 -19.04
N ALA A 159 31.61 -7.70 -18.46
CA ALA A 159 31.13 -6.50 -19.16
C ALA A 159 32.01 -5.28 -18.83
N SER A 160 32.17 -4.38 -19.80
CA SER A 160 32.84 -3.10 -19.58
C SER A 160 31.99 -2.18 -18.69
N PRO A 161 32.57 -1.38 -17.78
CA PRO A 161 31.84 -0.38 -16.99
C PRO A 161 31.00 0.60 -17.82
N ALA A 162 31.32 0.79 -19.11
CA ALA A 162 30.57 1.64 -20.03
C ALA A 162 29.08 1.25 -20.16
N VAL A 163 28.71 -0.02 -19.91
CA VAL A 163 27.31 -0.46 -19.95
C VAL A 163 26.43 0.19 -18.88
N LEU A 164 27.04 0.75 -17.83
CA LEU A 164 26.35 1.47 -16.76
C LEU A 164 26.09 2.94 -17.10
N GLU A 165 26.73 3.44 -18.15
CA GLU A 165 26.58 4.82 -18.59
C GLU A 165 25.26 5.03 -19.35
N PRO A 166 24.72 6.27 -19.37
CA PRO A 166 23.46 6.52 -20.05
C PRO A 166 23.62 6.24 -21.53
N GLU A 167 22.58 5.70 -22.14
CA GLU A 167 22.51 5.66 -23.60
C GLU A 167 22.18 7.06 -24.12
N GLY A 168 22.81 7.44 -25.23
CA GLY A 168 22.42 8.63 -25.97
C GLY A 168 20.99 8.43 -26.49
N VAL A 169 20.10 9.35 -26.13
CA VAL A 169 18.83 9.47 -26.84
C VAL A 169 19.07 10.31 -28.09
N GLY A 170 18.39 9.97 -29.19
CA GLY A 170 18.39 10.81 -30.39
C GLY A 170 17.65 12.12 -30.14
N GLU A 171 16.88 12.58 -31.13
CA GLU A 171 16.16 13.86 -31.01
C GLU A 171 14.98 13.84 -30.00
N SER A 172 14.57 12.66 -29.51
CA SER A 172 13.42 12.50 -28.61
C SER A 172 13.72 11.59 -27.42
N TYR A 173 13.15 11.96 -26.26
CA TYR A 173 13.15 11.15 -25.04
C TYR A 173 11.95 10.18 -24.97
N ILE A 174 10.91 10.39 -25.79
CA ILE A 174 9.67 9.58 -25.73
C ILE A 174 9.94 8.18 -26.29
N GLY A 175 9.58 7.15 -25.51
CA GLY A 175 9.78 5.74 -25.89
C GLY A 175 11.17 5.17 -25.59
N HIS A 176 12.09 5.99 -25.08
CA HIS A 176 13.46 5.58 -24.75
C HIS A 176 13.63 5.28 -23.25
N ASN A 177 14.54 4.35 -22.93
CA ASN A 177 14.94 4.07 -21.55
C ASN A 177 15.95 5.12 -21.07
N VAL A 178 15.43 6.19 -20.47
CA VAL A 178 16.22 7.33 -20.01
C VAL A 178 16.48 7.29 -18.51
N ARG A 179 17.62 7.86 -18.08
CA ARG A 179 17.95 7.99 -16.66
C ARG A 179 16.90 8.85 -15.95
N ARG A 180 16.31 8.29 -14.90
CA ARG A 180 15.37 9.04 -14.04
C ARG A 180 16.11 10.06 -13.17
N LEU A 181 15.70 11.32 -13.22
CA LEU A 181 16.34 12.42 -12.47
C LEU A 181 16.37 12.19 -10.95
N ASP A 182 15.35 11.53 -10.41
CA ASP A 182 15.20 11.28 -8.97
C ASP A 182 15.97 10.04 -8.47
N ALA A 183 16.43 9.17 -9.36
CA ALA A 183 17.01 7.89 -8.98
C ALA A 183 18.37 7.96 -8.27
N PRO A 184 19.32 8.87 -8.59
CA PRO A 184 20.59 8.96 -7.87
C PRO A 184 20.41 9.20 -6.36
N SER A 185 19.45 10.06 -5.98
CA SER A 185 19.13 10.32 -4.58
C SER A 185 18.50 9.11 -3.86
N LYS A 186 17.79 8.25 -4.60
CA LYS A 186 17.15 7.03 -4.07
C LYS A 186 18.16 5.92 -3.84
N VAL A 187 19.06 5.67 -4.79
CA VAL A 187 20.07 4.59 -4.69
C VAL A 187 21.15 4.90 -3.64
N THR A 188 21.38 6.18 -3.35
CA THR A 188 22.33 6.64 -2.33
C THR A 188 21.72 6.86 -0.95
N GLY A 189 20.40 6.70 -0.80
CA GLY A 189 19.69 6.99 0.45
C GLY A 189 19.55 8.47 0.82
N ARG A 190 20.00 9.39 -0.06
CA ARG A 190 19.96 10.85 0.16
C ARG A 190 18.57 11.44 0.07
N LEU A 191 17.64 10.80 -0.64
CA LEU A 191 16.25 11.25 -0.70
C LEU A 191 15.60 11.14 0.69
N LYS A 192 15.12 12.27 1.19
CA LYS A 192 14.40 12.38 2.46
C LYS A 192 12.91 12.18 2.22
N TYR A 193 12.35 11.17 2.88
CA TYR A 193 10.91 10.94 3.00
C TYR A 193 10.36 11.72 4.21
N ALA A 194 9.05 11.80 4.39
CA ALA A 194 8.47 12.58 5.49
C ALA A 194 8.98 12.14 6.87
N GLY A 195 9.11 10.83 7.10
CA GLY A 195 9.66 10.28 8.35
C GLY A 195 11.17 10.52 8.55
N ASP A 196 11.88 11.02 7.54
CA ASP A 196 13.30 11.40 7.63
C ASP A 196 13.51 12.88 7.93
N MET A 197 12.44 13.69 7.88
CA MET A 197 12.54 15.15 8.04
C MET A 197 12.70 15.52 9.51
N VAL A 198 13.48 16.57 9.76
CA VAL A 198 13.77 17.12 11.08
C VAL A 198 13.66 18.63 11.03
N MET A 199 13.17 19.24 12.11
CA MET A 199 13.12 20.68 12.30
C MET A 199 13.60 21.07 13.70
N PRO A 200 14.17 22.27 13.90
CA PRO A 200 14.49 22.77 15.22
C PRO A 200 13.26 22.80 16.14
N GLY A 201 13.41 22.33 17.38
CA GLY A 201 12.33 22.31 18.37
C GLY A 201 11.16 21.37 18.03
N MET A 202 11.33 20.46 17.07
CA MET A 202 10.29 19.54 16.62
C MET A 202 9.84 18.59 17.73
N LEU A 203 8.54 18.40 17.85
CA LEU A 203 7.87 17.43 18.71
C LEU A 203 7.59 16.13 17.96
N HIS A 204 7.43 15.06 18.72
CA HIS A 204 7.12 13.73 18.25
C HIS A 204 5.73 13.32 18.74
N MET A 205 4.87 12.97 17.80
CA MET A 205 3.50 12.57 18.10
C MET A 205 3.36 11.05 18.21
N ALA A 206 2.49 10.60 19.12
CA ALA A 206 1.94 9.26 19.14
C ALA A 206 0.41 9.33 19.31
N VAL A 207 -0.30 8.30 18.85
CA VAL A 207 -1.79 8.28 18.79
C VAL A 207 -2.35 7.17 19.68
N LEU A 208 -3.30 7.51 20.55
CA LEU A 208 -4.13 6.55 21.28
C LEU A 208 -5.21 6.04 20.34
N ARG A 209 -5.33 4.72 20.23
CA ARG A 209 -6.28 4.07 19.31
C ARG A 209 -7.31 3.25 20.07
N SER A 210 -8.51 3.17 19.51
CA SER A 210 -9.59 2.36 20.05
C SER A 210 -9.22 0.88 20.03
N PRO A 211 -9.38 0.15 21.16
CA PRO A 211 -9.35 -1.31 21.17
C PRO A 211 -10.69 -1.93 20.76
N HIS A 212 -11.77 -1.14 20.67
CA HIS A 212 -13.12 -1.61 20.38
C HIS A 212 -13.52 -1.37 18.93
N ALA A 213 -14.24 -2.32 18.34
CA ALA A 213 -14.81 -2.18 17.00
C ALA A 213 -16.04 -1.26 16.98
N HIS A 214 -16.83 -1.22 18.05
CA HIS A 214 -17.97 -0.31 18.17
C HIS A 214 -18.23 -0.01 19.64
N ALA A 215 -18.09 1.25 20.04
CA ALA A 215 -18.37 1.68 21.39
C ALA A 215 -18.67 3.17 21.44
N GLU A 216 -19.49 3.59 22.39
CA GLU A 216 -19.62 4.98 22.76
C GLU A 216 -18.45 5.39 23.67
N ILE A 217 -17.95 6.59 23.45
CA ILE A 217 -16.95 7.24 24.30
C ILE A 217 -17.73 7.99 25.39
N VAL A 218 -17.73 7.45 26.60
CA VAL A 218 -18.42 8.06 27.75
C VAL A 218 -17.61 9.23 28.29
N SER A 219 -16.29 9.05 28.45
CA SER A 219 -15.38 10.08 28.93
C SER A 219 -13.95 9.84 28.44
N ILE A 220 -13.16 10.92 28.32
CA ILE A 220 -11.72 10.90 28.06
C ILE A 220 -11.06 11.78 29.13
N ASP A 221 -10.16 11.21 29.93
CA ASP A 221 -9.34 11.93 30.90
C ASP A 221 -7.87 11.94 30.43
N THR A 222 -7.37 13.14 30.14
CA THR A 222 -6.00 13.41 29.67
C THR A 222 -5.08 13.95 30.76
N SER A 223 -5.58 14.22 31.96
CA SER A 223 -4.88 15.00 32.99
C SER A 223 -3.54 14.40 33.41
N GLU A 224 -3.48 13.08 33.60
CA GLU A 224 -2.23 12.38 33.95
C GLU A 224 -1.21 12.36 32.80
N ALA A 225 -1.68 12.38 31.55
CA ALA A 225 -0.83 12.41 30.36
C ALA A 225 -0.22 13.80 30.15
N GLU A 226 -1.02 14.85 30.35
CA GLU A 226 -0.59 16.26 30.29
C GLU A 226 0.45 16.60 31.35
N ALA A 227 0.38 15.96 32.53
CA ALA A 227 1.33 16.17 33.62
C ALA A 227 2.69 15.48 33.42
N VAL A 228 2.89 14.70 32.36
CA VAL A 228 4.17 14.03 32.08
C VAL A 228 5.20 15.04 31.60
N GLU A 229 6.35 15.09 32.27
CA GLU A 229 7.48 15.93 31.84
C GLU A 229 7.89 15.61 30.39
N GLY A 230 8.03 16.67 29.58
CA GLY A 230 8.35 16.57 28.16
C GLY A 230 7.14 16.45 27.23
N VAL A 231 5.90 16.37 27.76
CA VAL A 231 4.68 16.50 26.95
C VAL A 231 4.41 17.98 26.67
N ALA A 232 4.21 18.32 25.40
CA ALA A 232 3.87 19.68 24.99
C ALA A 232 2.37 19.87 24.82
N CYS A 233 1.65 18.86 24.30
CA CYS A 233 0.20 18.88 24.29
C CYS A 233 -0.41 17.47 24.19
N VAL A 234 -1.66 17.37 24.64
CA VAL A 234 -2.59 16.30 24.30
C VAL A 234 -3.73 16.92 23.49
N ILE A 235 -4.14 16.25 22.42
CA ILE A 235 -5.29 16.64 21.59
C ILE A 235 -6.31 15.50 21.51
N THR A 236 -7.58 15.88 21.44
CA THR A 236 -8.75 15.01 21.24
C THR A 236 -9.65 15.61 20.16
N SER A 237 -10.79 14.97 19.86
CA SER A 237 -11.78 15.57 18.97
C SER A 237 -12.29 16.94 19.47
N ALA A 238 -12.21 17.24 20.77
CA ALA A 238 -12.60 18.55 21.31
C ALA A 238 -11.72 19.72 20.79
N ASP A 239 -10.50 19.44 20.33
CA ASP A 239 -9.57 20.46 19.82
C ASP A 239 -9.84 20.87 18.36
N VAL A 240 -10.77 20.23 17.65
CA VAL A 240 -11.13 20.59 16.27
C VAL A 240 -11.95 21.90 16.27
N PRO A 241 -11.43 23.02 15.74
CA PRO A 241 -12.10 24.33 15.85
C PRO A 241 -13.18 24.55 14.77
N GLY A 242 -13.13 23.80 13.68
CA GLY A 242 -14.00 23.98 12.52
C GLY A 242 -14.95 22.81 12.28
N LYS A 243 -15.26 22.58 11.01
CA LYS A 243 -16.13 21.47 10.61
C LYS A 243 -15.30 20.19 10.53
N ASP A 244 -15.51 19.32 11.50
CA ASP A 244 -14.90 17.98 11.54
C ASP A 244 -15.45 17.10 10.40
N GLY A 245 -14.67 16.10 10.01
CA GLY A 245 -15.01 15.20 8.90
C GLY A 245 -14.07 15.32 7.69
N PHE A 246 -13.58 14.17 7.22
CA PHE A 246 -12.80 14.04 5.99
C PHE A 246 -13.16 12.75 5.25
N GLY A 247 -12.76 12.68 3.98
CA GLY A 247 -12.89 11.52 3.10
C GLY A 247 -13.00 11.98 1.65
N VAL A 248 -12.67 11.12 0.67
CA VAL A 248 -12.59 11.55 -0.74
C VAL A 248 -13.96 11.86 -1.37
N PHE A 249 -15.04 11.20 -0.95
CA PHE A 249 -16.40 11.47 -1.46
C PHE A 249 -17.39 11.81 -0.36
N VAL A 250 -17.21 11.20 0.82
CA VAL A 250 -18.06 11.40 1.99
C VAL A 250 -17.16 11.88 3.12
N HIS A 251 -17.47 13.03 3.72
CA HIS A 251 -16.65 13.63 4.79
C HIS A 251 -17.16 13.15 6.15
N ASP A 252 -17.22 11.84 6.36
CA ASP A 252 -17.85 11.19 7.52
C ASP A 252 -16.86 10.73 8.59
N GLN A 253 -15.56 10.71 8.29
CA GLN A 253 -14.54 10.32 9.27
C GLN A 253 -14.01 11.53 10.04
N PRO A 254 -14.15 11.58 11.38
CA PRO A 254 -13.60 12.67 12.16
C PRO A 254 -12.08 12.57 12.30
N VAL A 255 -11.41 13.68 12.59
CA VAL A 255 -9.94 13.71 12.82
C VAL A 255 -9.51 12.72 13.91
N MET A 256 -10.32 12.63 14.96
CA MET A 256 -10.27 11.64 16.04
C MET A 256 -11.72 11.32 16.42
N ALA A 257 -11.97 10.11 16.90
CA ALA A 257 -13.30 9.62 17.25
C ALA A 257 -14.05 10.62 18.15
N ARG A 258 -15.30 10.87 17.79
CA ARG A 258 -16.21 11.78 18.51
C ARG A 258 -17.51 11.05 18.80
N GLY A 259 -17.88 10.99 20.08
CA GLY A 259 -19.09 10.32 20.56
C GLY A 259 -19.02 8.79 20.51
N LYS A 260 -18.58 8.21 19.40
CA LYS A 260 -18.39 6.77 19.23
C LYS A 260 -17.16 6.42 18.41
N VAL A 261 -16.55 5.28 18.72
CA VAL A 261 -15.57 4.58 17.90
C VAL A 261 -16.31 3.57 17.02
N ARG A 262 -15.88 3.42 15.77
CA ARG A 262 -16.54 2.62 14.72
C ARG A 262 -15.65 1.52 14.17
N HIS A 263 -14.35 1.47 14.50
CA HIS A 263 -13.49 0.32 14.22
C HIS A 263 -12.32 0.22 15.20
N VAL A 264 -11.72 -0.97 15.28
CA VAL A 264 -10.45 -1.18 16.00
C VAL A 264 -9.34 -0.39 15.31
N GLY A 265 -8.54 0.35 16.07
CA GLY A 265 -7.44 1.16 15.55
C GLY A 265 -7.81 2.62 15.25
N GLU A 266 -9.08 3.01 15.41
CA GLU A 266 -9.53 4.39 15.22
C GLU A 266 -8.83 5.33 16.22
N ALA A 267 -8.38 6.50 15.76
CA ALA A 267 -7.70 7.48 16.61
C ALA A 267 -8.68 8.11 17.61
N VAL A 268 -8.31 8.18 18.89
CA VAL A 268 -9.18 8.73 19.97
C VAL A 268 -8.55 9.98 20.59
N ALA A 269 -7.24 9.96 20.79
CA ALA A 269 -6.45 11.09 21.26
C ALA A 269 -5.04 11.00 20.68
N ALA A 270 -4.29 12.10 20.69
CA ALA A 270 -2.88 12.11 20.32
C ALA A 270 -2.06 12.97 21.30
N VAL A 271 -0.81 12.58 21.51
CA VAL A 271 0.14 13.27 22.38
C VAL A 271 1.33 13.72 21.56
N ALA A 272 1.75 14.98 21.69
CA ALA A 272 3.01 15.49 21.15
C ALA A 272 3.99 15.80 22.30
N ALA A 273 5.19 15.23 22.23
CA ALA A 273 6.23 15.35 23.27
C ALA A 273 7.63 15.57 22.67
N GLU A 274 8.64 15.83 23.50
CA GLU A 274 10.03 16.02 23.05
C GLU A 274 10.61 14.80 22.31
N ASP A 275 10.11 13.60 22.61
CA ASP A 275 10.50 12.36 21.95
C ASP A 275 9.35 11.33 21.92
N VAL A 276 9.47 10.34 21.02
CA VAL A 276 8.44 9.30 20.81
C VAL A 276 8.23 8.43 22.06
N ALA A 277 9.27 8.15 22.84
CA ALA A 277 9.16 7.32 24.02
C ALA A 277 8.36 8.05 25.12
N THR A 278 8.58 9.36 25.29
CA THR A 278 7.82 10.23 26.18
C THR A 278 6.36 10.33 25.74
N ALA A 279 6.11 10.54 24.45
CA ALA A 279 4.74 10.55 23.89
C ALA A 279 4.00 9.22 24.19
N ARG A 280 4.66 8.07 23.98
CA ARG A 280 4.07 6.74 24.27
C ARG A 280 3.82 6.50 25.76
N ARG A 281 4.72 6.94 26.66
CA ARG A 281 4.51 6.84 28.12
C ARG A 281 3.31 7.69 28.56
N ALA A 282 3.15 8.89 28.00
CA ALA A 282 2.02 9.75 28.29
C ALA A 282 0.70 9.20 27.73
N LEU A 283 0.69 8.63 26.52
CA LEU A 283 -0.49 7.96 25.96
C LEU A 283 -1.05 6.87 26.88
N ALA A 284 -0.18 6.06 27.50
CA ALA A 284 -0.58 4.99 28.41
C ALA A 284 -1.28 5.49 29.69
N LYS A 285 -1.25 6.81 29.95
CA LYS A 285 -1.92 7.45 31.09
C LYS A 285 -3.26 8.09 30.73
N ILE A 286 -3.62 8.14 29.45
CA ILE A 286 -4.94 8.61 29.03
C ILE A 286 -5.96 7.53 29.38
N ARG A 287 -7.00 7.90 30.13
CA ARG A 287 -8.09 6.99 30.50
C ARG A 287 -9.29 7.29 29.63
N VAL A 288 -9.79 6.26 28.94
CA VAL A 288 -11.00 6.38 28.13
C VAL A 288 -12.02 5.38 28.67
N GLU A 289 -13.20 5.87 29.01
CA GLU A 289 -14.33 5.04 29.40
C GLU A 289 -15.20 4.76 28.17
N TYR A 290 -15.38 3.48 27.88
CA TYR A 290 -16.20 3.02 26.76
C TYR A 290 -17.45 2.30 27.24
N ARG A 291 -18.54 2.48 26.50
CA ARG A 291 -19.71 1.60 26.53
C ARG A 291 -19.79 0.86 25.21
N GLU A 292 -19.46 -0.43 25.21
CA GLU A 292 -19.49 -1.26 23.99
C GLU A 292 -20.88 -1.30 23.37
N LEU A 293 -20.91 -1.27 22.04
CA LEU A 293 -22.11 -1.32 21.21
C LEU A 293 -22.06 -2.55 20.31
N PRO A 294 -23.21 -3.09 19.87
CA PRO A 294 -23.22 -4.20 18.91
C PRO A 294 -22.51 -3.83 17.61
N GLY A 295 -21.52 -4.61 17.21
CA GLY A 295 -20.78 -4.43 15.96
C GLY A 295 -21.42 -5.16 14.78
N LEU A 296 -21.22 -4.62 13.58
CA LEU A 296 -21.58 -5.23 12.29
C LEU A 296 -20.30 -5.58 11.53
N PHE A 297 -20.12 -6.82 11.12
CA PHE A 297 -18.89 -7.28 10.46
C PHE A 297 -19.13 -7.96 9.10
N ASP A 298 -20.39 -8.17 8.73
CA ASP A 298 -20.80 -8.68 7.43
C ASP A 298 -21.71 -7.64 6.74
N PRO A 299 -21.44 -7.26 5.47
CA PRO A 299 -22.26 -6.28 4.77
C PRO A 299 -23.70 -6.75 4.52
N GLU A 300 -23.98 -8.05 4.45
CA GLU A 300 -25.36 -8.56 4.31
C GLU A 300 -26.14 -8.40 5.62
N ASP A 301 -25.49 -8.61 6.77
CA ASP A 301 -26.10 -8.37 8.08
C ASP A 301 -26.40 -6.88 8.29
N ALA A 302 -25.50 -5.99 7.83
CA ALA A 302 -25.65 -4.55 7.93
C ALA A 302 -26.84 -3.99 7.12
N LEU A 303 -27.27 -4.69 6.07
CA LEU A 303 -28.43 -4.35 5.24
C LEU A 303 -29.76 -4.88 5.78
N ARG A 304 -29.76 -5.73 6.83
CA ARG A 304 -31.00 -6.32 7.35
C ARG A 304 -31.85 -5.27 8.10
N PRO A 305 -33.18 -5.38 8.06
CA PRO A 305 -34.05 -4.56 8.89
C PRO A 305 -33.71 -4.68 10.38
N GLY A 306 -33.52 -3.55 11.05
CA GLY A 306 -33.17 -3.50 12.48
C GLY A 306 -31.69 -3.71 12.80
N ALA A 307 -30.80 -3.79 11.79
CA ALA A 307 -29.36 -3.76 12.01
C ALA A 307 -28.93 -2.48 12.76
N PRO A 308 -27.89 -2.54 13.61
CA PRO A 308 -27.31 -1.34 14.22
C PRO A 308 -26.94 -0.28 13.18
N VAL A 309 -27.24 0.99 13.46
CA VAL A 309 -26.90 2.10 12.56
C VAL A 309 -25.51 2.63 12.90
N ILE A 310 -24.57 2.55 11.95
CA ILE A 310 -23.19 3.02 12.15
C ILE A 310 -23.10 4.53 11.98
N HIS A 311 -23.85 5.08 11.03
CA HIS A 311 -23.89 6.52 10.74
C HIS A 311 -25.33 7.02 10.72
N ASP A 312 -25.65 8.00 11.56
CA ASP A 312 -27.03 8.45 11.76
C ASP A 312 -27.65 9.05 10.47
N TYR A 313 -26.82 9.56 9.56
CA TYR A 313 -27.27 10.07 8.26
C TYR A 313 -27.51 8.97 7.20
N ALA A 314 -27.10 7.72 7.48
CA ALA A 314 -27.23 6.56 6.61
C ALA A 314 -27.88 5.40 7.39
N PRO A 315 -29.19 5.49 7.71
CA PRO A 315 -29.89 4.51 8.55
C PRO A 315 -30.02 3.11 7.93
N ASP A 316 -29.75 2.98 6.63
CA ASP A 316 -29.69 1.71 5.89
C ASP A 316 -28.27 1.14 5.80
N ASN A 317 -27.28 1.79 6.44
CA ASN A 317 -25.86 1.49 6.36
C ASN A 317 -25.29 1.49 4.92
N VAL A 318 -25.99 2.04 3.92
CA VAL A 318 -25.48 2.09 2.55
C VAL A 318 -24.57 3.30 2.39
N VAL A 319 -23.31 3.06 2.01
CA VAL A 319 -22.39 4.13 1.61
C VAL A 319 -22.82 4.67 0.24
N LYS A 320 -22.98 3.74 -0.71
CA LYS A 320 -23.36 4.06 -2.09
C LYS A 320 -23.87 2.84 -2.83
N HIS A 321 -24.95 3.03 -3.59
CA HIS A 321 -25.40 2.12 -4.65
C HIS A 321 -25.20 2.81 -6.01
N ILE A 322 -24.59 2.11 -6.97
CA ILE A 322 -24.36 2.59 -8.34
C ILE A 322 -24.96 1.58 -9.34
N PRO A 323 -26.08 1.93 -10.01
CA PRO A 323 -26.67 1.10 -11.05
C PRO A 323 -26.17 1.46 -12.46
N ILE A 324 -26.09 0.46 -13.35
CA ILE A 324 -26.07 0.64 -14.80
C ILE A 324 -27.19 -0.21 -15.41
N ARG A 325 -27.93 0.37 -16.36
CA ARG A 325 -29.02 -0.29 -17.10
C ARG A 325 -28.84 0.01 -18.58
N LYS A 326 -28.87 -1.03 -19.42
CA LYS A 326 -28.81 -0.91 -20.87
C LYS A 326 -29.59 -2.07 -21.50
N GLY A 327 -30.41 -1.77 -22.52
CA GLY A 327 -31.22 -2.76 -23.22
C GLY A 327 -32.33 -3.38 -22.36
N ASP A 328 -32.79 -4.56 -22.77
CA ASP A 328 -33.82 -5.37 -22.11
C ASP A 328 -33.21 -6.71 -21.68
N VAL A 329 -32.87 -6.79 -20.39
CA VAL A 329 -32.17 -7.95 -19.81
C VAL A 329 -33.03 -9.21 -19.84
N ASP A 330 -34.34 -9.11 -19.64
CA ASP A 330 -35.23 -10.26 -19.64
C ASP A 330 -35.38 -10.83 -21.05
N LYS A 331 -35.49 -9.95 -22.06
CA LYS A 331 -35.42 -10.35 -23.47
C LYS A 331 -34.10 -11.05 -23.79
N GLY A 332 -32.96 -10.46 -23.40
CA GLY A 332 -31.66 -11.05 -23.68
C GLY A 332 -31.46 -12.43 -23.02
N PHE A 333 -32.02 -12.66 -21.83
CA PHE A 333 -32.02 -13.99 -21.22
C PHE A 333 -32.99 -14.96 -21.91
N ALA A 334 -34.15 -14.50 -22.37
CA ALA A 334 -35.08 -15.35 -23.13
C ALA A 334 -34.51 -15.80 -24.49
N GLU A 335 -33.61 -15.02 -25.08
CA GLU A 335 -32.90 -15.33 -26.33
C GLU A 335 -31.62 -16.15 -26.13
N ALA A 336 -31.23 -16.46 -24.89
CA ALA A 336 -30.03 -17.23 -24.59
C ALA A 336 -30.26 -18.73 -24.83
N ASP A 337 -29.27 -19.40 -25.43
CA ASP A 337 -29.23 -20.87 -25.50
C ASP A 337 -28.68 -21.49 -24.20
N LEU A 338 -27.84 -20.74 -23.48
CA LEU A 338 -27.22 -21.12 -22.23
C LEU A 338 -27.27 -19.95 -21.25
N ILE A 339 -27.72 -20.20 -20.03
CA ILE A 339 -27.66 -19.24 -18.92
C ILE A 339 -26.75 -19.83 -17.84
N LEU A 340 -25.76 -19.05 -17.43
CA LEU A 340 -24.83 -19.38 -16.35
C LEU A 340 -25.05 -18.44 -15.17
N GLU A 341 -24.95 -19.01 -13.96
CA GLU A 341 -25.05 -18.29 -12.69
C GLU A 341 -23.94 -18.79 -11.78
N ASP A 342 -23.19 -17.88 -11.18
CA ASP A 342 -22.14 -18.19 -10.22
C ASP A 342 -21.91 -17.03 -9.25
N GLU A 343 -21.25 -17.32 -8.12
CA GLU A 343 -20.88 -16.37 -7.09
C GLU A 343 -19.37 -16.31 -6.90
N PHE A 344 -18.84 -15.09 -6.80
CA PHE A 344 -17.40 -14.85 -6.64
C PHE A 344 -17.14 -13.99 -5.42
N SER A 345 -16.08 -14.30 -4.68
CA SER A 345 -15.67 -13.49 -3.53
C SER A 345 -14.20 -13.10 -3.60
N THR A 346 -13.88 -11.87 -3.21
CA THR A 346 -12.50 -11.40 -3.01
C THR A 346 -12.29 -10.97 -1.57
N GLN A 347 -11.11 -11.27 -1.02
CA GLN A 347 -10.70 -10.91 0.33
C GLN A 347 -10.32 -9.43 0.48
N GLN A 348 -10.22 -8.98 1.73
CA GLN A 348 -9.62 -7.70 2.07
C GLN A 348 -8.10 -7.76 1.83
N VAL A 349 -7.52 -6.71 1.26
CA VAL A 349 -6.08 -6.67 0.94
C VAL A 349 -5.44 -5.37 1.44
N GLU A 350 -4.33 -5.52 2.15
CA GLU A 350 -3.45 -4.44 2.60
C GLU A 350 -2.47 -4.01 1.49
N HIS A 351 -2.26 -2.70 1.34
CA HIS A 351 -1.37 -2.11 0.35
C HIS A 351 0.07 -2.56 0.55
N ALA A 352 0.51 -2.64 1.81
CA ALA A 352 1.82 -3.08 2.24
C ALA A 352 2.97 -2.31 1.55
N TYR A 353 2.81 -1.00 1.34
CA TYR A 353 3.94 -0.15 0.98
C TYR A 353 4.98 -0.14 2.11
N LEU A 354 6.23 0.13 1.76
CA LEU A 354 7.33 -0.04 2.71
C LEU A 354 7.52 1.18 3.61
N GLU A 355 7.20 2.38 3.14
CA GLU A 355 7.13 3.58 3.98
C GLU A 355 5.78 3.63 4.69
N PRO A 356 5.71 3.45 6.03
CA PRO A 356 4.49 3.70 6.80
C PRO A 356 4.01 5.15 6.65
N GLU A 357 2.80 5.45 7.12
CA GLU A 357 2.29 6.82 7.19
C GLU A 357 3.25 7.70 7.99
N ALA A 358 3.64 8.83 7.42
CA ALA A 358 4.53 9.77 8.07
C ALA A 358 4.27 11.19 7.61
N GLY A 359 4.32 12.16 8.51
CA GLY A 359 4.20 13.56 8.16
C GLY A 359 4.80 14.49 9.19
N LEU A 360 4.96 15.74 8.78
CA LEU A 360 5.47 16.85 9.57
C LEU A 360 4.55 18.04 9.37
N ALA A 361 4.10 18.68 10.43
CA ALA A 361 3.35 19.93 10.36
C ALA A 361 4.01 21.04 11.19
N TYR A 362 3.82 22.28 10.77
CA TYR A 362 4.26 23.48 11.49
C TYR A 362 3.39 24.67 11.07
N VAL A 363 3.39 25.73 11.89
CA VAL A 363 2.84 27.04 11.53
C VAL A 363 4.00 27.93 11.12
N ASP A 364 3.93 28.57 9.94
CA ASP A 364 4.98 29.50 9.50
C ASP A 364 4.78 30.91 10.07
N ALA A 365 5.76 31.80 9.85
CA ALA A 365 5.76 33.15 10.39
C ALA A 365 4.59 34.04 9.89
N ASP A 366 3.88 33.61 8.83
CA ASP A 366 2.70 34.26 8.29
C ASP A 366 1.40 33.53 8.71
N ASP A 367 1.42 32.76 9.80
CA ASP A 367 0.31 31.95 10.31
C ASP A 367 -0.23 30.91 9.30
N VAL A 368 0.59 30.44 8.36
CA VAL A 368 0.18 29.39 7.42
C VAL A 368 0.47 28.03 8.04
N VAL A 369 -0.59 27.24 8.25
CA VAL A 369 -0.49 25.86 8.70
C VAL A 369 0.01 25.01 7.53
N THR A 370 1.25 24.53 7.64
CA THR A 370 1.91 23.73 6.62
C THR A 370 1.97 22.27 7.05
N VAL A 371 1.50 21.36 6.18
CA VAL A 371 1.61 19.91 6.35
C VAL A 371 2.44 19.31 5.21
N ILE A 372 3.52 18.62 5.57
CA ILE A 372 4.35 17.84 4.65
C ILE A 372 4.01 16.36 4.84
N SER A 373 3.50 15.70 3.81
CA SER A 373 3.11 14.28 3.88
C SER A 373 3.18 13.60 2.51
N PRO A 374 3.28 12.26 2.42
CA PRO A 374 3.27 11.51 1.17
C PRO A 374 1.84 11.34 0.61
N SER A 375 0.96 12.31 0.84
CA SER A 375 -0.42 12.32 0.32
C SER A 375 -0.43 12.32 -1.20
N GLN A 376 -1.29 11.48 -1.78
CA GLN A 376 -1.50 11.41 -3.23
C GLN A 376 -2.51 12.45 -3.73
N ASN A 377 -3.17 13.19 -2.83
CA ASN A 377 -4.25 14.14 -3.16
C ASN A 377 -4.17 15.45 -2.34
N ILE A 378 -3.00 16.09 -2.37
CA ILE A 378 -2.71 17.28 -1.54
C ILE A 378 -3.64 18.46 -1.77
N THR A 379 -4.18 18.64 -2.98
CA THR A 379 -5.09 19.74 -3.28
C THR A 379 -6.42 19.54 -2.56
N HIS A 380 -7.00 18.34 -2.63
CA HIS A 380 -8.22 18.03 -1.92
C HIS A 380 -8.01 18.09 -0.39
N HIS A 381 -6.93 17.50 0.10
CA HIS A 381 -6.62 17.52 1.55
C HIS A 381 -6.48 18.94 2.09
N ARG A 382 -5.95 19.87 1.30
CA ARG A 382 -5.87 21.29 1.67
C ARG A 382 -7.25 21.92 1.88
N HIS A 383 -8.23 21.62 1.04
CA HIS A 383 -9.60 22.12 1.21
C HIS A 383 -10.24 21.56 2.48
N MET A 384 -10.20 20.23 2.67
CA MET A 384 -10.75 19.59 3.87
C MET A 384 -10.09 20.11 5.14
N LEU A 385 -8.76 20.20 5.16
CA LEU A 385 -8.03 20.68 6.33
C LEU A 385 -8.41 22.12 6.67
N SER A 386 -8.64 22.98 5.67
CA SER A 386 -9.05 24.38 5.90
C SER A 386 -10.39 24.49 6.65
N GLU A 387 -11.34 23.60 6.34
CA GLU A 387 -12.61 23.51 7.06
C GLU A 387 -12.42 22.98 8.49
N ILE A 388 -11.61 21.92 8.66
CA ILE A 388 -11.33 21.29 9.95
C ILE A 388 -10.67 22.27 10.92
N ILE A 389 -9.67 23.02 10.47
CA ILE A 389 -8.92 23.94 11.33
C ILE A 389 -9.51 25.35 11.37
N ALA A 390 -10.67 25.58 10.74
CA ALA A 390 -11.36 26.87 10.67
C ALA A 390 -10.46 28.02 10.17
N ARG A 391 -9.66 27.77 9.13
CA ARG A 391 -8.78 28.78 8.51
C ARG A 391 -9.12 28.94 7.03
N PRO A 392 -9.00 30.15 6.47
CA PRO A 392 -9.17 30.33 5.04
C PRO A 392 -8.10 29.54 4.28
N ILE A 393 -8.43 29.06 3.08
CA ILE A 393 -7.57 28.14 2.32
C ILE A 393 -6.14 28.68 2.03
N ASN A 394 -5.98 30.00 1.96
CA ASN A 394 -4.67 30.64 1.79
C ASN A 394 -3.78 30.56 3.05
N LYS A 395 -4.34 30.22 4.21
CA LYS A 395 -3.63 29.92 5.46
C LYS A 395 -3.38 28.42 5.69
N VAL A 396 -3.60 27.59 4.66
CA VAL A 396 -3.30 26.16 4.68
C VAL A 396 -2.40 25.81 3.51
N ARG A 397 -1.31 25.08 3.77
CA ARG A 397 -0.35 24.62 2.76
C ARG A 397 -0.12 23.12 2.92
N PHE A 398 -0.26 22.36 1.84
CA PHE A 398 0.18 20.97 1.77
C PHE A 398 1.39 20.86 0.84
N ILE A 399 2.40 20.13 1.28
CA ILE A 399 3.58 19.80 0.48
C ILE A 399 3.67 18.28 0.38
N MET A 400 3.62 17.77 -0.85
CA MET A 400 3.82 16.34 -1.10
C MET A 400 5.29 15.99 -0.87
N SER A 401 5.57 15.17 0.15
CA SER A 401 6.90 14.57 0.31
C SER A 401 7.11 13.51 -0.77
N PRO A 402 8.36 13.05 -1.01
CA PRO A 402 8.58 11.79 -1.72
C PRO A 402 7.71 10.67 -1.12
N VAL A 403 7.09 9.87 -1.98
CA VAL A 403 6.14 8.82 -1.60
C VAL A 403 6.82 7.46 -1.70
N GLY A 404 7.05 6.80 -0.57
CA GLY A 404 7.67 5.47 -0.45
C GLY A 404 6.73 4.30 -0.79
N GLY A 405 5.80 4.53 -1.72
CA GLY A 405 4.68 3.65 -2.07
C GLY A 405 3.38 4.14 -1.45
N GLY A 406 2.33 4.18 -2.25
CA GLY A 406 0.97 4.54 -1.81
C GLY A 406 -0.07 3.55 -2.32
N PHE A 407 0.00 3.19 -3.61
CA PHE A 407 -0.90 2.18 -4.21
C PHE A 407 -2.40 2.47 -3.99
N GLY A 408 -2.77 3.72 -3.69
CA GLY A 408 -4.12 4.15 -3.29
C GLY A 408 -4.29 4.38 -1.79
N GLY A 409 -3.51 3.73 -0.91
CA GLY A 409 -3.69 3.83 0.55
C GLY A 409 -3.31 5.18 1.15
N LYS A 410 -2.65 6.05 0.36
CA LYS A 410 -2.32 7.44 0.73
C LYS A 410 -3.17 8.48 -0.02
N GLU A 411 -4.30 8.05 -0.59
CA GLU A 411 -5.27 8.91 -1.26
C GLU A 411 -6.15 9.66 -0.26
N ASP A 412 -6.61 8.98 0.80
CA ASP A 412 -7.41 9.55 1.88
C ASP A 412 -6.53 10.26 2.92
N MET A 413 -7.10 11.23 3.64
CA MET A 413 -6.46 11.83 4.82
C MET A 413 -6.62 10.87 6.00
N ILE A 414 -5.63 10.75 6.89
CA ILE A 414 -5.66 9.79 8.01
C ILE A 414 -5.14 10.41 9.31
N TYR A 415 -4.10 11.24 9.23
CA TYR A 415 -3.40 11.78 10.42
C TYR A 415 -2.99 13.24 10.28
N GLN A 416 -3.15 13.81 9.08
CA GLN A 416 -2.72 15.16 8.76
C GLN A 416 -3.50 16.21 9.55
N GLY A 417 -4.78 15.95 9.85
CA GLY A 417 -5.57 16.76 10.77
C GLY A 417 -4.97 16.80 12.18
N MET A 418 -4.61 15.65 12.75
CA MET A 418 -3.98 15.58 14.08
C MET A 418 -2.67 16.38 14.13
N LEU A 419 -1.82 16.21 13.11
CA LEU A 419 -0.57 16.95 12.99
C LEU A 419 -0.79 18.47 12.97
N ALA A 420 -1.75 18.95 12.18
CA ALA A 420 -2.08 20.36 12.08
C ALA A 420 -2.57 20.94 13.41
N LEU A 421 -3.46 20.22 14.12
CA LEU A 421 -3.99 20.65 15.41
C LEU A 421 -2.87 20.75 16.47
N ALA A 422 -1.99 19.75 16.55
CA ALA A 422 -0.88 19.78 17.49
C ALA A 422 0.10 20.92 17.18
N ALA A 423 0.44 21.14 15.90
CA ALA A 423 1.30 22.25 15.49
C ALA A 423 0.67 23.62 15.83
N MET A 424 -0.62 23.81 15.59
CA MET A 424 -1.35 25.03 15.97
C MET A 424 -1.39 25.24 17.49
N LYS A 425 -1.59 24.17 18.27
CA LYS A 425 -1.71 24.26 19.73
C LYS A 425 -0.38 24.57 20.42
N THR A 426 0.74 24.16 19.82
CA THR A 426 2.07 24.25 20.43
C THR A 426 2.95 25.33 19.83
N ASP A 427 2.62 25.83 18.65
CA ASP A 427 3.47 26.70 17.81
C ASP A 427 4.86 26.08 17.55
N ARG A 428 4.94 24.75 17.55
CA ARG A 428 6.15 23.97 17.31
C ARG A 428 5.93 23.00 16.15
N PRO A 429 6.97 22.69 15.36
CA PRO A 429 6.87 21.62 14.37
C PRO A 429 6.53 20.29 15.04
N VAL A 430 5.65 19.48 14.45
CA VAL A 430 5.25 18.17 14.98
C VAL A 430 5.40 17.10 13.91
N ARG A 431 6.10 16.02 14.22
CA ARG A 431 6.27 14.86 13.34
C ARG A 431 5.52 13.65 13.89
N LEU A 432 4.88 12.92 12.99
CA LEU A 432 4.25 11.64 13.27
C LEU A 432 4.76 10.62 12.27
N VAL A 433 5.14 9.44 12.77
CA VAL A 433 5.52 8.28 11.95
C VAL A 433 4.80 7.07 12.54
N PHE A 434 3.95 6.44 11.75
CA PHE A 434 3.28 5.21 12.16
C PHE A 434 4.30 4.06 12.23
N THR A 435 4.10 3.19 13.21
CA THR A 435 4.63 1.83 13.16
C THR A 435 3.95 1.04 12.03
N ARG A 436 4.52 -0.11 11.68
CA ARG A 436 3.89 -1.03 10.72
C ARG A 436 2.51 -1.51 11.18
N GLU A 437 2.37 -1.79 12.47
CA GLU A 437 1.09 -2.22 13.04
C GLU A 437 0.03 -1.14 12.91
N GLU A 438 0.35 0.10 13.28
CA GLU A 438 -0.55 1.25 13.11
C GLU A 438 -0.94 1.46 11.65
N SER A 439 0.01 1.31 10.73
CA SER A 439 -0.25 1.37 9.29
C SER A 439 -1.29 0.35 8.87
N ILE A 440 -1.18 -0.89 9.35
CA ILE A 440 -2.12 -1.97 9.00
C ILE A 440 -3.50 -1.74 9.63
N ILE A 441 -3.61 -1.33 10.90
CA ILE A 441 -4.92 -1.25 11.56
C ILE A 441 -5.70 0.04 11.25
N ALA A 442 -5.00 1.12 10.85
CA ALA A 442 -5.61 2.44 10.73
C ALA A 442 -5.77 2.95 9.30
N SER A 443 -4.99 2.44 8.33
CA SER A 443 -5.13 2.86 6.94
C SER A 443 -6.25 2.11 6.21
N ALA A 444 -6.73 2.68 5.11
CA ALA A 444 -7.75 2.06 4.30
C ALA A 444 -7.29 0.73 3.69
N LYS A 445 -8.22 -0.19 3.43
CA LYS A 445 -7.96 -1.48 2.77
C LYS A 445 -8.63 -1.58 1.41
N ARG A 446 -8.27 -2.58 0.59
CA ARG A 446 -9.13 -2.96 -0.54
C ARG A 446 -10.44 -3.55 -0.01
N HIS A 447 -11.57 -3.09 -0.54
CA HIS A 447 -12.89 -3.67 -0.27
C HIS A 447 -12.91 -5.19 -0.54
N PRO A 448 -13.19 -6.03 0.47
CA PRO A 448 -13.67 -7.38 0.19
C PRO A 448 -15.05 -7.27 -0.48
N SER A 449 -15.37 -8.21 -1.36
CA SER A 449 -16.57 -8.10 -2.20
C SER A 449 -17.13 -9.48 -2.52
N ARG A 450 -18.46 -9.57 -2.60
CA ARG A 450 -19.22 -10.72 -3.09
C ARG A 450 -19.93 -10.29 -4.37
N VAL A 451 -19.80 -11.08 -5.43
CA VAL A 451 -20.40 -10.82 -6.74
C VAL A 451 -21.34 -11.97 -7.08
N LYS A 452 -22.59 -11.69 -7.37
CA LYS A 452 -23.53 -12.61 -8.04
C LYS A 452 -23.54 -12.26 -9.52
N TYR A 453 -23.23 -13.24 -10.36
CA TYR A 453 -23.06 -13.03 -11.79
C TYR A 453 -23.95 -13.98 -12.56
N ARG A 454 -24.81 -13.43 -13.42
CA ARG A 454 -25.64 -14.18 -14.36
C ARG A 454 -25.33 -13.77 -15.80
N MET A 455 -25.05 -14.72 -16.68
CA MET A 455 -24.67 -14.49 -18.07
C MET A 455 -25.50 -15.35 -19.01
N GLY A 456 -26.17 -14.73 -19.99
CA GLY A 456 -26.86 -15.38 -21.10
C GLY A 456 -25.97 -15.42 -22.33
N LEU A 457 -25.90 -16.58 -22.99
CA LEU A 457 -25.05 -16.86 -24.14
C LEU A 457 -25.81 -17.61 -25.22
N THR A 458 -25.48 -17.37 -26.47
CA THR A 458 -25.85 -18.24 -27.60
C THR A 458 -24.91 -19.45 -27.68
N LYS A 459 -25.27 -20.47 -28.47
CA LYS A 459 -24.41 -21.67 -28.71
C LYS A 459 -23.05 -21.34 -29.31
N ASP A 460 -22.95 -20.28 -30.10
CA ASP A 460 -21.69 -19.78 -30.66
C ASP A 460 -20.94 -18.84 -29.69
N GLY A 461 -21.43 -18.64 -28.47
CA GLY A 461 -20.72 -17.95 -27.40
C GLY A 461 -20.84 -16.43 -27.44
N ARG A 462 -21.81 -15.86 -28.17
CA ARG A 462 -22.14 -14.44 -28.09
C ARG A 462 -22.95 -14.18 -26.82
N ILE A 463 -22.58 -13.13 -26.08
CA ILE A 463 -23.29 -12.71 -24.87
C ILE A 463 -24.59 -12.02 -25.26
N THR A 464 -25.71 -12.50 -24.73
CA THR A 464 -27.06 -11.94 -24.98
C THR A 464 -27.53 -11.03 -23.85
N ALA A 465 -27.20 -11.39 -22.60
CA ALA A 465 -27.55 -10.62 -21.42
C ALA A 465 -26.56 -10.81 -20.27
N ILE A 466 -26.39 -9.78 -19.43
CA ILE A 466 -25.71 -9.89 -18.14
C ILE A 466 -26.53 -9.27 -17.02
N ARG A 467 -26.64 -9.96 -15.89
CA ARG A 467 -27.04 -9.38 -14.60
C ARG A 467 -25.89 -9.54 -13.62
N PHE A 468 -25.41 -8.43 -13.07
CA PHE A 468 -24.25 -8.37 -12.19
C PHE A 468 -24.62 -7.63 -10.92
N GLU A 469 -24.42 -8.26 -9.77
CA GLU A 469 -24.67 -7.65 -8.46
C GLU A 469 -23.41 -7.80 -7.61
N MET A 470 -22.82 -6.69 -7.17
CA MET A 470 -21.65 -6.70 -6.29
C MET A 470 -21.95 -5.99 -4.99
N LEU A 471 -21.76 -6.70 -3.88
CA LEU A 471 -21.81 -6.18 -2.54
C LEU A 471 -20.39 -6.09 -1.98
N SER A 472 -20.00 -4.90 -1.54
CA SER A 472 -18.67 -4.60 -1.02
C SER A 472 -18.74 -4.06 0.40
N ASP A 473 -17.83 -4.54 1.24
CA ASP A 473 -17.65 -4.01 2.59
C ASP A 473 -16.85 -2.71 2.54
N GLY A 474 -17.50 -1.59 2.88
CA GLY A 474 -16.91 -0.26 2.95
C GLY A 474 -16.13 -0.01 4.25
N GLY A 475 -16.28 -0.87 5.26
CA GLY A 475 -15.76 -0.64 6.60
C GLY A 475 -16.45 0.55 7.29
N ALA A 476 -15.79 1.09 8.32
CA ALA A 476 -16.39 2.09 9.21
C ALA A 476 -16.66 3.47 8.61
N TYR A 477 -16.02 3.82 7.49
CA TYR A 477 -16.06 5.16 6.90
C TYR A 477 -16.07 5.12 5.38
N GLY A 478 -16.69 6.12 4.75
CA GLY A 478 -17.02 6.07 3.33
C GLY A 478 -15.78 6.15 2.45
N MET A 479 -14.78 6.95 2.86
CA MET A 479 -13.49 7.10 2.17
C MET A 479 -13.68 7.25 0.64
N SER A 480 -12.99 6.42 -0.14
CA SER A 480 -13.08 6.36 -1.59
C SER A 480 -14.16 5.40 -2.13
N SER A 481 -15.02 4.82 -1.28
CA SER A 481 -15.95 3.73 -1.64
C SER A 481 -16.90 4.07 -2.78
N GLU A 482 -17.44 5.30 -2.84
CA GLU A 482 -18.30 5.72 -3.95
C GLU A 482 -17.56 5.60 -5.30
N GLY A 483 -16.32 6.08 -5.36
CA GLY A 483 -15.51 5.98 -6.56
C GLY A 483 -15.20 4.53 -6.94
N VAL A 484 -14.93 3.67 -5.95
CA VAL A 484 -14.65 2.24 -6.17
C VAL A 484 -15.89 1.55 -6.74
N MET A 485 -17.09 1.80 -6.19
CA MET A 485 -18.34 1.21 -6.68
C MET A 485 -18.65 1.68 -8.10
N ARG A 486 -18.44 2.97 -8.38
CA ARG A 486 -18.62 3.55 -9.72
C ARG A 486 -17.70 2.90 -10.74
N LYS A 487 -16.42 2.72 -10.40
CA LYS A 487 -15.45 2.13 -11.32
C LYS A 487 -15.68 0.62 -11.52
N ALA A 488 -16.06 -0.08 -10.46
CA ALA A 488 -16.47 -1.49 -10.54
C ALA A 488 -17.69 -1.65 -11.47
N ALA A 489 -18.73 -0.82 -11.33
CA ALA A 489 -19.92 -0.88 -12.19
C ALA A 489 -19.58 -0.69 -13.67
N ILE A 490 -18.70 0.26 -14.00
CA ILE A 490 -18.29 0.51 -15.39
C ILE A 490 -17.53 -0.69 -15.99
N LEU A 491 -16.77 -1.42 -15.17
CA LEU A 491 -15.88 -2.51 -15.59
C LEU A 491 -16.46 -3.92 -15.37
N SER A 492 -17.64 -4.05 -14.76
CA SER A 492 -18.25 -5.31 -14.28
C SER A 492 -18.65 -6.30 -15.35
N CYS A 493 -18.74 -5.86 -16.60
CA CYS A 493 -19.12 -6.71 -17.72
C CYS A 493 -17.98 -6.84 -18.73
N GLY A 494 -16.75 -6.53 -18.31
CA GLY A 494 -15.55 -6.67 -19.13
C GLY A 494 -15.51 -5.71 -20.32
N PRO A 495 -14.50 -5.81 -21.18
CA PRO A 495 -14.40 -5.04 -22.40
C PRO A 495 -15.22 -5.70 -23.54
N TYR A 496 -16.45 -6.12 -23.26
CA TYR A 496 -17.28 -6.91 -24.17
C TYR A 496 -18.52 -6.14 -24.68
N GLU A 497 -18.92 -6.37 -25.93
CA GLU A 497 -20.13 -5.86 -26.54
C GLU A 497 -21.35 -6.59 -26.00
N ILE A 498 -22.14 -5.89 -25.19
CA ILE A 498 -23.33 -6.45 -24.55
C ILE A 498 -24.48 -5.49 -24.77
N GLU A 499 -25.53 -5.98 -25.41
CA GLU A 499 -26.72 -5.20 -25.74
C GLU A 499 -27.65 -5.01 -24.54
N ASN A 500 -27.76 -6.05 -23.70
CA ASN A 500 -28.68 -6.08 -22.57
C ASN A 500 -27.92 -6.35 -21.27
N LEU A 501 -27.86 -5.37 -20.37
CA LEU A 501 -27.20 -5.55 -19.08
C LEU A 501 -27.87 -4.75 -17.95
N GLN A 502 -27.82 -5.37 -16.77
CA GLN A 502 -28.16 -4.79 -15.49
C GLN A 502 -26.98 -4.99 -14.54
N VAL A 503 -26.49 -3.90 -13.99
CA VAL A 503 -25.37 -3.90 -13.05
C VAL A 503 -25.77 -3.13 -11.80
N ASP A 504 -25.51 -3.69 -10.63
CA ASP A 504 -25.72 -3.07 -9.34
C ASP A 504 -24.46 -3.26 -8.49
N THR A 505 -23.81 -2.16 -8.09
CA THR A 505 -22.69 -2.21 -7.15
C THR A 505 -23.01 -1.41 -5.90
N THR A 506 -22.84 -2.03 -4.74
CA THR A 506 -23.20 -1.46 -3.44
C THR A 506 -22.05 -1.55 -2.46
N ALA A 507 -21.66 -0.43 -1.87
CA ALA A 507 -20.79 -0.39 -0.69
C ALA A 507 -21.61 -0.14 0.58
N VAL A 508 -21.31 -0.88 1.64
CA VAL A 508 -22.05 -0.87 2.91
C VAL A 508 -21.10 -0.59 4.07
N TYR A 509 -21.55 0.23 5.03
CA TYR A 509 -20.85 0.49 6.27
C TYR A 509 -20.85 -0.77 7.15
N THR A 510 -19.68 -1.09 7.69
CA THR A 510 -19.48 -2.12 8.73
C THR A 510 -18.53 -1.57 9.79
N ASN A 511 -18.28 -2.29 10.88
CA ASN A 511 -17.28 -1.95 11.89
C ASN A 511 -15.90 -2.53 11.60
N ASN A 512 -15.68 -3.08 10.40
CA ASN A 512 -14.36 -3.47 9.92
C ASN A 512 -13.51 -2.23 9.64
N THR A 513 -12.18 -2.41 9.57
CA THR A 513 -11.26 -1.34 9.14
C THR A 513 -11.74 -0.73 7.81
N PRO A 514 -11.79 0.61 7.69
CA PRO A 514 -12.28 1.29 6.49
C PRO A 514 -11.66 0.75 5.21
N SER A 515 -12.48 0.60 4.18
CA SER A 515 -12.04 0.26 2.84
C SER A 515 -11.99 1.52 1.97
N GLY A 516 -11.00 1.60 1.08
CA GLY A 516 -10.74 2.78 0.28
C GLY A 516 -10.00 2.48 -1.00
N ALA A 517 -9.25 3.46 -1.49
CA ALA A 517 -8.57 3.34 -2.77
C ALA A 517 -7.48 2.26 -2.70
N PHE A 518 -7.52 1.27 -3.60
CA PHE A 518 -6.38 0.38 -3.90
C PHE A 518 -6.20 0.35 -5.42
N ARG A 519 -4.96 0.39 -5.92
CA ARG A 519 -4.60 0.20 -7.34
C ARG A 519 -5.51 -0.82 -8.02
N THR A 520 -6.15 -0.41 -9.12
CA THR A 520 -7.28 -1.07 -9.83
C THR A 520 -8.69 -0.82 -9.28
N PHE A 521 -8.86 0.09 -8.32
CA PHE A 521 -10.09 0.81 -7.92
C PHE A 521 -11.42 0.12 -8.29
N GLY A 522 -11.77 -0.98 -7.61
CA GLY A 522 -13.01 -1.75 -7.83
C GLY A 522 -13.01 -2.66 -9.07
N GLY A 523 -12.22 -2.34 -10.08
CA GLY A 523 -12.08 -3.10 -11.32
C GLY A 523 -11.56 -4.52 -11.11
N MET A 524 -10.60 -4.76 -10.21
CA MET A 524 -10.09 -6.13 -10.01
C MET A 524 -11.15 -7.07 -9.44
N GLN A 525 -11.93 -6.62 -8.45
CA GLN A 525 -13.02 -7.43 -7.88
C GLN A 525 -14.06 -7.81 -8.95
N ALA A 526 -14.47 -6.82 -9.73
CA ALA A 526 -15.41 -6.98 -10.84
C ALA A 526 -14.87 -7.87 -11.99
N GLN A 527 -13.63 -7.64 -12.41
CA GLN A 527 -13.00 -8.37 -13.52
C GLN A 527 -12.63 -9.80 -13.15
N PHE A 528 -12.30 -10.08 -11.89
CA PHE A 528 -12.10 -11.45 -11.43
C PHE A 528 -13.34 -12.31 -11.69
N ALA A 529 -14.53 -11.81 -11.32
CA ALA A 529 -15.80 -12.48 -11.58
C ALA A 529 -16.08 -12.58 -13.09
N THR A 530 -15.91 -11.48 -13.82
CA THR A 530 -16.19 -11.42 -15.27
C THR A 530 -15.32 -12.39 -16.07
N GLU A 531 -14.01 -12.36 -15.88
CA GLU A 531 -13.07 -13.19 -16.65
C GLU A 531 -13.15 -14.66 -16.24
N SER A 532 -13.48 -14.94 -14.98
CA SER A 532 -13.79 -16.31 -14.55
C SER A 532 -15.07 -16.82 -15.21
N MET A 533 -16.12 -15.99 -15.29
CA MET A 533 -17.37 -16.35 -15.98
C MET A 533 -17.14 -16.58 -17.48
N MET A 534 -16.25 -15.81 -18.14
CA MET A 534 -15.87 -16.04 -19.54
C MET A 534 -15.19 -17.40 -19.76
N ASP A 535 -14.31 -17.82 -18.85
CA ASP A 535 -13.67 -19.15 -18.92
C ASP A 535 -14.66 -20.28 -18.65
N ILE A 536 -15.57 -20.11 -17.67
CA ILE A 536 -16.66 -21.07 -17.40
C ILE A 536 -17.58 -21.17 -18.62
N ALA A 537 -17.90 -20.05 -19.27
CA ALA A 537 -18.69 -20.02 -20.50
C ALA A 537 -18.00 -20.77 -21.64
N ALA A 538 -16.69 -20.56 -21.84
CA ALA A 538 -15.89 -21.27 -22.82
C ALA A 538 -15.97 -22.80 -22.60
N GLU A 539 -15.77 -23.25 -21.36
CA GLU A 539 -15.84 -24.66 -20.98
C GLU A 539 -17.23 -25.25 -21.26
N ARG A 540 -18.30 -24.57 -20.82
CA ARG A 540 -19.68 -25.07 -20.97
C ARG A 540 -20.16 -25.15 -22.42
N LEU A 541 -19.62 -24.30 -23.28
CA LEU A 541 -19.94 -24.28 -24.72
C LEU A 541 -18.96 -25.12 -25.56
N GLY A 542 -17.91 -25.67 -24.95
CA GLY A 542 -16.85 -26.37 -25.69
C GLY A 542 -16.09 -25.44 -26.65
N LEU A 543 -15.94 -24.18 -26.27
CA LEU A 543 -15.26 -23.14 -27.04
C LEU A 543 -13.87 -22.85 -26.48
N ASP A 544 -12.99 -22.40 -27.34
CA ASP A 544 -11.69 -21.87 -26.94
C ASP A 544 -11.86 -20.52 -26.16
N PRO A 545 -11.14 -20.32 -25.04
CA PRO A 545 -11.29 -19.13 -24.20
C PRO A 545 -10.79 -17.84 -24.86
N PHE A 546 -9.87 -17.89 -25.81
CA PHE A 546 -9.50 -16.73 -26.63
C PHE A 546 -10.59 -16.44 -27.65
N GLU A 547 -11.14 -17.47 -28.28
CA GLU A 547 -12.16 -17.33 -29.31
C GLU A 547 -13.47 -16.73 -28.78
N ILE A 548 -13.98 -17.18 -27.63
CA ILE A 548 -15.18 -16.57 -27.03
C ILE A 548 -14.96 -15.09 -26.69
N ARG A 549 -13.74 -14.70 -26.29
CA ARG A 549 -13.40 -13.29 -26.04
C ARG A 549 -13.33 -12.48 -27.33
N ARG A 550 -12.75 -13.03 -28.41
CA ARG A 550 -12.72 -12.40 -29.74
C ARG A 550 -14.11 -12.12 -30.30
N ARG A 551 -15.05 -13.03 -30.06
CA ARG A 551 -16.44 -12.89 -30.49
C ARG A 551 -17.15 -11.73 -29.82
N ASN A 552 -16.85 -11.49 -28.55
CA ASN A 552 -17.55 -10.50 -27.74
C ASN A 552 -16.77 -9.19 -27.54
N MET A 553 -15.50 -9.07 -27.91
CA MET A 553 -14.70 -7.89 -27.57
C MET A 553 -15.22 -6.59 -28.21
N MET A 554 -15.16 -5.49 -27.46
CA MET A 554 -15.43 -4.16 -27.99
C MET A 554 -14.41 -3.76 -29.07
N ARG A 555 -14.87 -3.04 -30.09
CA ARG A 555 -14.10 -2.54 -31.24
C ARG A 555 -14.24 -1.01 -31.34
N ALA A 556 -13.47 -0.42 -32.26
CA ALA A 556 -13.73 0.97 -32.64
C ALA A 556 -15.17 1.08 -33.19
N GLY A 557 -15.93 2.05 -32.70
CA GLY A 557 -17.34 2.23 -33.03
C GLY A 557 -18.32 1.60 -32.02
N SER A 558 -17.88 0.65 -31.20
CA SER A 558 -18.72 0.03 -30.16
C SER A 558 -19.20 1.05 -29.12
N LEU A 559 -20.33 0.75 -28.50
CA LEU A 559 -20.87 1.52 -27.37
C LEU A 559 -20.54 0.79 -26.06
N THR A 560 -19.89 1.50 -25.13
CA THR A 560 -19.64 0.98 -23.78
C THR A 560 -20.96 0.69 -23.05
N HIS A 561 -20.88 0.07 -21.87
CA HIS A 561 -22.05 -0.17 -21.01
C HIS A 561 -22.79 1.12 -20.63
N THR A 562 -22.07 2.24 -20.60
CA THR A 562 -22.61 3.59 -20.33
C THR A 562 -22.87 4.40 -21.61
N GLN A 563 -22.98 3.74 -22.77
CA GLN A 563 -23.33 4.33 -24.07
C GLN A 563 -22.27 5.30 -24.65
N GLN A 564 -21.04 5.28 -24.14
CA GLN A 564 -19.96 6.04 -24.75
C GLN A 564 -19.50 5.33 -26.03
N ARG A 565 -19.45 6.06 -27.15
CA ARG A 565 -18.88 5.53 -28.39
C ARG A 565 -17.35 5.50 -28.32
N LEU A 566 -16.75 4.34 -28.56
CA LEU A 566 -15.31 4.18 -28.63
C LEU A 566 -14.78 4.68 -29.98
N THR A 567 -13.80 5.57 -29.97
CA THR A 567 -13.08 6.03 -31.17
C THR A 567 -11.93 5.10 -31.54
N SER A 568 -11.42 4.34 -30.58
CA SER A 568 -10.38 3.33 -30.77
C SER A 568 -10.51 2.21 -29.74
N ALA A 569 -10.08 1.01 -30.11
CA ALA A 569 -9.95 -0.14 -29.24
C ALA A 569 -8.67 -0.90 -29.65
N SER A 570 -8.00 -1.55 -28.69
CA SER A 570 -6.78 -2.34 -28.96
C SER A 570 -6.83 -3.72 -28.31
N ILE A 571 -8.01 -4.15 -27.86
CA ILE A 571 -8.17 -5.43 -27.18
C ILE A 571 -7.86 -6.61 -28.11
N ASP A 572 -8.18 -6.50 -29.39
CA ASP A 572 -7.81 -7.43 -30.45
C ASP A 572 -6.30 -7.69 -30.48
N ARG A 573 -5.51 -6.62 -30.61
CA ARG A 573 -4.04 -6.69 -30.66
C ARG A 573 -3.44 -7.18 -29.35
N VAL A 574 -4.04 -6.81 -28.22
CA VAL A 574 -3.59 -7.26 -26.90
C VAL A 574 -3.87 -8.75 -26.71
N LEU A 575 -5.04 -9.22 -27.13
CA LEU A 575 -5.45 -10.62 -27.02
C LEU A 575 -4.60 -11.53 -27.93
N GLU A 576 -4.33 -11.11 -29.16
CA GLU A 576 -3.41 -11.80 -30.08
C GLU A 576 -1.99 -11.89 -29.52
N ALA A 577 -1.46 -10.77 -28.99
CA ALA A 577 -0.14 -10.76 -28.38
C ALA A 577 -0.08 -11.67 -27.14
N ALA A 578 -1.14 -11.72 -26.34
CA ALA A 578 -1.23 -12.58 -25.16
C ALA A 578 -1.30 -14.07 -25.54
N GLU A 579 -2.08 -14.44 -26.55
CA GLU A 579 -2.17 -15.80 -27.08
C GLU A 579 -0.80 -16.28 -27.58
N GLN A 580 -0.14 -15.45 -28.40
CA GLN A 580 1.18 -15.76 -28.94
C GLN A 580 2.24 -15.88 -27.84
N ALA A 581 2.25 -14.93 -26.89
CA ALA A 581 3.24 -14.91 -25.81
C ALA A 581 3.06 -16.07 -24.82
N SER A 582 1.82 -16.50 -24.59
CA SER A 582 1.51 -17.67 -23.75
C SER A 582 1.75 -19.00 -24.46
N ARG A 583 1.94 -19.00 -25.80
CA ARG A 583 2.01 -20.20 -26.63
C ARG A 583 0.78 -21.08 -26.47
N TRP A 584 -0.38 -20.42 -26.41
CA TRP A 584 -1.65 -21.10 -26.18
C TRP A 584 -1.93 -22.12 -27.29
N GLU A 585 -2.33 -23.33 -26.89
CA GLU A 585 -2.78 -24.37 -27.81
C GLU A 585 -4.30 -24.22 -28.00
N PRO A 586 -4.79 -23.98 -29.23
CA PRO A 586 -6.21 -23.76 -29.45
C PRO A 586 -7.05 -24.96 -29.05
N GLY A 587 -8.18 -24.70 -28.37
CA GLY A 587 -9.13 -25.73 -28.01
C GLY A 587 -9.98 -25.36 -26.80
N ALA A 588 -11.07 -26.10 -26.61
CA ALA A 588 -11.86 -25.97 -25.39
C ALA A 588 -10.98 -26.27 -24.16
N PRO A 589 -11.21 -25.61 -23.01
CA PRO A 589 -10.60 -26.01 -21.76
C PRO A 589 -11.05 -27.45 -21.45
N THR A 590 -10.17 -28.45 -21.65
CA THR A 590 -10.52 -29.88 -21.49
C THR A 590 -10.11 -30.45 -20.14
N MET A 591 -9.49 -29.65 -19.26
CA MET A 591 -8.81 -30.16 -18.07
C MET A 591 -9.13 -29.37 -16.79
N ARG A 592 -10.13 -29.86 -16.04
CA ARG A 592 -10.18 -29.72 -14.57
C ARG A 592 -10.35 -31.10 -13.94
N GLY A 593 -9.22 -31.79 -13.76
CA GLY A 593 -9.10 -32.80 -12.71
C GLY A 593 -8.66 -32.16 -11.39
N PRO A 594 -8.70 -32.87 -10.24
CA PRO A 594 -8.17 -32.36 -8.97
C PRO A 594 -6.65 -32.10 -9.00
N MET A 595 -5.95 -32.52 -10.07
CA MET A 595 -4.55 -32.23 -10.32
C MET A 595 -4.34 -31.64 -11.72
N ARG A 596 -3.53 -30.59 -11.76
CA ARG A 596 -2.95 -29.99 -12.98
C ARG A 596 -1.91 -30.94 -13.56
N GLY A 597 -2.27 -31.70 -14.60
CA GLY A 597 -1.35 -32.65 -15.27
C GLY A 597 -0.25 -31.96 -16.12
N ASP A 598 -0.37 -30.66 -16.33
CA ASP A 598 0.60 -29.81 -17.04
C ASP A 598 1.78 -29.37 -16.14
N LEU A 599 1.63 -29.44 -14.81
CA LEU A 599 2.73 -29.15 -13.87
C LEU A 599 3.83 -30.20 -14.01
N GLY A 600 5.01 -29.80 -14.49
CA GLY A 600 6.17 -30.68 -14.72
C GLY A 600 6.50 -30.92 -16.19
N GLY A 601 5.72 -30.37 -17.12
CA GLY A 601 6.06 -30.35 -18.54
C GLY A 601 7.27 -29.44 -18.84
N PRO A 602 7.99 -29.66 -19.96
CA PRO A 602 9.21 -28.91 -20.32
C PRO A 602 9.02 -27.39 -20.47
N GLY A 603 7.78 -26.89 -20.58
CA GLY A 603 7.43 -25.46 -20.60
C GLY A 603 6.93 -24.90 -19.26
N THR A 604 6.72 -25.74 -18.25
CA THR A 604 6.26 -25.30 -16.92
C THR A 604 7.44 -25.18 -15.98
N ARG A 605 7.56 -24.03 -15.33
CA ARG A 605 8.56 -23.84 -14.28
C ARG A 605 8.05 -24.58 -13.04
N ALA A 606 8.94 -25.30 -12.35
CA ALA A 606 8.61 -25.84 -11.03
C ALA A 606 8.07 -24.69 -10.14
N PRO A 607 7.00 -24.93 -9.36
CA PRO A 607 6.46 -23.91 -8.48
C PRO A 607 7.58 -23.36 -7.60
N CYS A 608 7.73 -22.03 -7.57
CA CYS A 608 8.65 -21.36 -6.66
C CYS A 608 8.03 -21.44 -5.26
N THR A 609 8.45 -22.43 -4.47
CA THR A 609 8.16 -22.49 -3.05
C THR A 609 9.04 -21.50 -2.32
N LEU A 610 8.53 -20.28 -2.11
CA LEU A 610 9.06 -19.39 -1.09
C LEU A 610 8.67 -19.95 0.28
N GLY A 611 9.66 -20.33 1.09
CA GLY A 611 9.50 -20.44 2.54
C GLY A 611 8.89 -21.72 3.12
N ALA A 612 9.23 -22.92 2.63
CA ALA A 612 8.94 -24.16 3.35
C ALA A 612 10.22 -24.98 3.59
N ARG A 613 10.93 -24.65 4.67
CA ARG A 613 11.69 -25.67 5.43
C ARG A 613 10.93 -25.96 6.71
N PHE A 614 9.81 -26.64 6.58
CA PHE A 614 9.43 -27.63 7.56
C PHE A 614 9.58 -28.96 6.84
N GLU A 615 10.72 -29.61 7.05
CA GLU A 615 10.80 -31.04 6.82
C GLU A 615 9.84 -31.67 7.82
N THR A 616 8.64 -32.03 7.39
CA THR A 616 7.85 -33.03 8.12
C THR A 616 8.68 -34.31 8.11
N PRO A 617 9.07 -34.85 9.29
CA PRO A 617 9.68 -36.17 9.35
C PRO A 617 8.72 -37.18 8.72
N LYS A 618 9.25 -38.05 7.86
CA LYS A 618 8.45 -39.02 7.11
C LYS A 618 7.82 -40.12 7.98
N ASP A 619 8.05 -40.14 9.29
CA ASP A 619 7.46 -41.13 10.18
C ASP A 619 7.25 -40.54 11.58
N SER A 620 6.03 -40.07 11.86
CA SER A 620 5.49 -40.10 13.22
C SER A 620 3.96 -40.20 13.16
N LYS A 621 3.46 -41.43 13.27
CA LYS A 621 2.13 -41.65 13.84
C LYS A 621 2.24 -41.28 15.32
N GLU A 622 1.77 -40.10 15.70
CA GLU A 622 1.21 -39.89 17.03
C GLU A 622 0.33 -38.65 17.07
N ARG A 623 -0.95 -38.89 17.37
CA ARG A 623 -1.94 -37.89 17.80
C ARG A 623 -1.50 -37.30 19.13
N VAL A 624 -1.73 -36.02 19.39
CA VAL A 624 -2.25 -35.55 20.69
C VAL A 624 -3.07 -34.26 20.51
N ALA A 625 -4.07 -34.16 21.38
CA ALA A 625 -4.94 -33.04 21.76
C ALA A 625 -4.29 -31.66 21.92
#